data_AF-A0A929HB06-F1
#
_entry.id   AF-A0A929HB06-F1
#
_cell.length_a   1.000
_cell.length_b   1.000
_cell.length_c   1.000
_cell.angle_alpha   90.00
_cell.angle_beta   90.00
_cell.angle_gamma   90.00
#
_symmetry.space_group_name_H-M   'P 1'
#
loop_
_entity.id
_entity.type
_entity.pdbx_description
1 polymer ?
#
loop_
_entity_poly.entity_id
_entity_poly.type
_entity_poly.pdbx_seq_one_letter_code
_entity_poly.pdbx_strand_id
1 'polypeptide(L)'
;MKQNCNKPFQVSKFPFFYGWVILAAGTIGILMSIPGQTMGVAVFTESLLSDLQINRNSLSLAYLVGTLGSGLIITRAGKLYDK
;
A
#
# COMPACT_ATOMS: atom_id res chain seq x y z
N MET A 1 14.85 26.28 -20.27
CA MET A 1 14.79 24.81 -20.41
C MET A 1 13.32 24.40 -20.52
N LYS A 2 12.77 24.28 -21.74
CA LYS A 2 11.40 23.81 -21.96
C LYS A 2 11.39 22.30 -21.71
N GLN A 3 11.07 21.87 -20.49
CA GLN A 3 10.85 20.46 -20.19
C GLN A 3 9.67 19.97 -21.03
N ASN A 4 9.92 18.93 -21.82
CA ASN A 4 8.93 18.29 -22.68
C ASN A 4 7.81 17.67 -21.82
N CYS A 5 6.72 18.42 -21.67
CA CYS A 5 5.51 18.10 -20.90
C CYS A 5 4.66 16.95 -21.52
N ASN A 6 5.31 15.98 -22.19
CA ASN A 6 4.66 14.92 -22.98
C ASN A 6 5.32 13.54 -22.80
N LYS A 7 6.14 13.34 -21.76
CA LYS A 7 6.65 12.02 -21.36
C LYS A 7 6.31 11.80 -19.88
N PRO A 8 5.73 10.64 -19.48
CA PRO A 8 5.51 9.42 -20.27
C PRO A 8 4.23 9.38 -21.11
N PHE A 9 3.24 10.27 -20.90
CA PHE A 9 1.97 10.27 -21.63
C PHE A 9 1.68 11.63 -22.29
N GLN A 10 1.11 11.61 -23.50
CA GLN A 10 0.68 12.82 -24.20
C GLN A 10 -0.68 13.30 -23.66
N VAL A 11 -0.65 14.12 -22.61
CA VAL A 11 -1.85 14.71 -21.97
C VAL A 11 -2.73 15.53 -22.93
N SER A 12 -2.15 16.02 -24.03
CA SER A 12 -2.82 16.87 -25.02
C SER A 12 -3.79 16.14 -25.96
N LYS A 13 -3.89 14.80 -25.92
CA LYS A 13 -4.75 13.99 -26.81
C LYS A 13 -6.07 13.54 -26.19
N PHE A 14 -6.27 13.74 -24.90
CA PHE A 14 -7.54 13.40 -24.24
C PHE A 14 -8.57 14.52 -24.42
N PRO A 15 -9.86 14.20 -24.73
CA PRO A 15 -10.91 15.21 -24.89
C PRO A 15 -11.32 15.88 -23.57
N PHE A 16 -10.71 15.50 -22.45
CA PHE A 16 -10.97 16.00 -21.10
C PHE A 16 -9.66 16.13 -20.32
N PHE A 17 -9.67 16.93 -19.25
CA PHE A 17 -8.49 17.15 -18.40
C PHE A 17 -7.99 15.84 -17.78
N TYR A 18 -6.76 15.44 -18.12
CA TYR A 18 -6.13 14.18 -17.68
C TYR A 18 -6.09 14.02 -16.15
N GLY A 19 -6.15 15.12 -15.39
CA GLY A 19 -6.25 15.07 -13.94
C GLY A 19 -7.47 14.29 -13.43
N TRP A 20 -8.58 14.22 -14.17
CA TRP A 20 -9.73 13.38 -13.80
C TRP A 20 -9.43 11.88 -13.84
N VAL A 21 -8.59 11.44 -14.77
CA VAL A 21 -8.12 10.05 -14.85
C VAL A 21 -7.24 9.71 -13.67
N ILE A 22 -6.31 10.62 -13.33
CA ILE A 22 -5.44 10.47 -12.16
C ILE A 22 -6.26 10.45 -10.87
N LEU A 23 -7.28 11.30 -10.76
CA LEU A 23 -8.18 11.36 -9.61
C LEU A 23 -8.94 10.03 -9.46
N ALA A 24 -9.55 9.53 -10.54
CA ALA A 24 -10.26 8.26 -10.51
C ALA A 24 -9.33 7.08 -10.18
N ALA A 25 -8.16 7.00 -10.82
CA ALA A 25 -7.17 5.96 -10.54
C ALA A 25 -6.65 6.02 -9.09
N GLY A 26 -6.41 7.23 -8.58
CA GLY A 26 -6.01 7.46 -7.19
C GLY A 26 -7.11 7.07 -6.19
N THR A 27 -8.37 7.42 -6.46
CA THR A 27 -9.50 7.04 -5.63
C THR A 27 -9.68 5.52 -5.59
N ILE A 28 -9.58 4.83 -6.72
CA ILE A 28 -9.65 3.36 -6.79
C ILE A 28 -8.46 2.74 -6.04
N GLY A 29 -7.24 3.27 -6.21
CA GLY A 29 -6.05 2.80 -5.50
C GLY A 29 -6.16 2.96 -3.98
N ILE A 30 -6.73 4.08 -3.52
CA ILE A 30 -6.99 4.31 -2.09
C ILE A 30 -8.05 3.33 -1.60
N LEU A 31 -9.19 3.19 -2.30
CA LEU A 31 -10.26 2.25 -1.95
C LEU A 31 -9.74 0.81 -1.83
N MET A 32 -8.90 0.37 -2.78
CA MET A 32 -8.28 -0.96 -2.75
C MET A 32 -7.23 -1.11 -1.65
N SER A 33 -6.63 -0.02 -1.17
CA SER A 33 -5.67 -0.04 -0.06
C SER A 33 -6.34 -0.15 1.31
N ILE A 34 -7.60 0.25 1.45
CA ILE A 34 -8.38 0.18 2.71
C ILE A 34 -8.37 -1.24 3.34
N PRO A 35 -8.67 -2.33 2.61
CA PRO A 35 -8.63 -3.68 3.18
C PRO A 35 -7.22 -4.17 3.51
N GLY A 36 -6.18 -3.59 2.88
CA GLY A 36 -4.77 -3.92 3.16
C GLY A 36 -4.16 -3.13 4.32
N GLN A 37 -4.89 -2.14 4.86
CA GLN A 37 -4.46 -1.37 6.02
C GLN A 37 -4.77 -2.11 7.33
N THR A 38 -4.27 -1.57 8.44
CA THR A 38 -4.47 -2.10 9.80
C THR A 38 -5.93 -2.40 10.15
N MET A 39 -6.89 -1.70 9.55
CA MET A 39 -8.32 -1.97 9.75
C MET A 39 -8.80 -3.29 9.14
N GLY A 40 -8.27 -3.71 7.99
CA GLY A 40 -8.66 -4.97 7.35
C GLY A 40 -8.10 -6.19 8.07
N VAL A 41 -6.85 -6.11 8.53
CA VAL A 41 -6.20 -7.19 9.30
C VAL A 41 -6.89 -7.42 10.65
N ALA A 42 -7.40 -6.37 11.28
CA ALA A 42 -8.13 -6.47 12.56
C ALA A 42 -9.39 -7.36 12.49
N VAL A 43 -10.10 -7.37 11.35
CA VAL A 43 -11.27 -8.23 11.14
C VAL A 43 -10.88 -9.70 11.09
N PHE A 44 -9.72 -10.00 10.48
CA PHE A 44 -9.18 -11.37 10.42
C PHE A 44 -8.54 -11.82 11.74
N THR A 45 -8.05 -10.89 12.57
CA THR A 45 -7.40 -11.20 13.85
C THR A 45 -8.31 -12.00 14.80
N GLU A 46 -9.58 -11.62 14.93
CA GLU A 46 -10.53 -12.36 15.80
C GLU A 46 -10.82 -13.77 15.26
N SER A 47 -10.94 -13.91 13.93
CA SER A 47 -11.11 -15.24 13.31
C SER A 47 -9.86 -16.11 13.48
N LEU A 48 -8.66 -15.55 13.31
CA LEU A 48 -7.38 -16.24 13.52
C LEU A 48 -7.17 -16.66 14.97
N LEU A 49 -7.55 -15.82 15.94
CA LEU A 49 -7.51 -16.20 17.37
C LEU A 49 -8.44 -17.38 17.67
N SER A 50 -9.63 -17.39 17.05
CA SER A 50 -10.62 -18.45 17.23
C SER A 50 -10.23 -19.76 16.54
N ASP A 51 -9.81 -19.72 15.27
CA ASP A 51 -9.44 -20.91 14.49
C ASP A 51 -8.11 -21.53 14.94
N LEU A 52 -7.14 -20.69 15.27
CA LEU A 52 -5.78 -21.13 15.56
C LEU A 52 -5.55 -21.36 17.07
N GLN A 53 -6.57 -21.12 17.91
CA GLN A 53 -6.56 -21.26 19.38
C GLN A 53 -5.37 -20.58 20.09
N ILE A 54 -4.79 -19.56 19.47
CA ILE A 54 -3.66 -18.82 20.02
C ILE A 54 -4.15 -17.64 20.84
N ASN A 55 -3.42 -17.30 21.90
CA ASN A 55 -3.75 -16.15 22.74
C ASN A 55 -3.34 -14.83 22.05
N ARG A 56 -4.03 -13.73 22.37
CA ARG A 56 -3.75 -12.37 21.85
C ARG A 56 -2.28 -11.96 22.01
N ASN A 57 -1.63 -12.43 23.08
CA ASN A 57 -0.21 -12.17 23.33
C ASN A 57 0.72 -12.75 22.25
N SER A 58 0.46 -13.97 21.78
CA SER A 58 1.26 -14.61 20.72
C SER A 58 1.08 -13.89 19.38
N LEU A 59 -0.14 -13.42 19.11
CA LEU A 59 -0.44 -12.65 17.91
C LEU A 59 0.24 -11.27 17.94
N SER A 60 0.23 -10.58 19.09
CA SER A 60 0.98 -9.33 19.28
C SER A 60 2.49 -9.50 19.11
N LEU A 61 3.06 -10.59 19.63
CA LEU A 61 4.48 -10.93 19.43
C LEU A 61 4.80 -11.20 17.95
N ALA A 62 3.96 -11.96 17.25
CA ALA A 62 4.11 -12.21 15.82
C ALA A 62 4.03 -10.90 15.02
N TYR A 63 3.10 -10.01 15.38
CA TYR A 63 2.96 -8.69 14.76
C TYR A 63 4.18 -7.79 15.01
N LEU A 64 4.73 -7.81 16.24
CA LEU A 64 5.95 -7.10 16.62
C LEU A 64 7.14 -7.58 15.78
N VAL A 65 7.35 -8.90 15.73
CA VAL A 65 8.45 -9.50 14.95
C VAL A 65 8.28 -9.20 13.46
N GLY A 66 7.07 -9.32 12.93
CA GLY A 66 6.76 -8.98 11.54
C GLY A 66 7.02 -7.50 11.21
N THR A 67 6.65 -6.60 12.11
CA THR A 67 6.86 -5.14 11.94
C THR A 67 8.34 -4.78 11.98
N LEU A 68 9.09 -5.32 12.95
CA LEU A 68 10.53 -5.11 13.06
C LEU A 68 11.27 -5.69 11.84
N GLY A 69 10.90 -6.90 11.41
CA GLY A 69 11.45 -7.53 10.21
C GLY A 69 11.17 -6.71 8.95
N SER A 70 9.93 -6.23 8.78
CA SER A 70 9.54 -5.35 7.67
C SER A 70 10.34 -4.05 7.68
N GLY A 71 10.51 -3.40 8.84
CA GLY A 71 11.31 -2.20 8.99
C GLY A 71 12.79 -2.39 8.62
N LEU A 72 13.38 -3.54 8.97
CA LEU A 72 14.75 -3.87 8.55
C LEU A 72 14.84 -4.05 7.02
N ILE A 73 13.84 -4.68 6.41
CA ILE A 73 13.77 -4.90 4.97
C ILE A 73 13.51 -3.60 4.20
N ILE A 74 12.72 -2.67 4.75
CA ILE A 74 12.35 -1.41 4.07
C ILE A 74 13.58 -0.56 3.77
N THR A 75 14.59 -0.56 4.65
CA THR A 75 15.85 0.15 4.45
C THR A 75 16.62 -0.39 3.24
N ARG A 76 16.56 -1.70 3.00
CA ARG A 76 17.16 -2.35 1.83
C ARG A 76 16.30 -2.18 0.58
N ALA A 77 14.98 -2.29 0.70
CA ALA A 77 14.04 -2.08 -0.40
C ALA A 77 14.12 -0.64 -0.92
N GLY A 78 14.25 0.36 -0.04
CA GLY A 78 14.45 1.75 -0.43
C GLY A 78 15.71 1.98 -1.26
N LYS A 79 16.83 1.34 -0.88
CA LYS A 79 18.06 1.35 -1.69
C LYS A 79 17.93 0.66 -3.04
N LEU A 80 17.07 -0.36 -3.15
CA LEU A 80 16.81 -1.05 -4.42
C LEU A 80 15.90 -0.22 -5.34
N TYR A 81 14.93 0.49 -4.76
CA TYR A 81 13.99 1.36 -5.49
C TYR A 81 14.62 2.67 -5.96
N ASP A 82 15.67 3.14 -5.27
CA ASP A 82 16.46 4.32 -5.65
C ASP A 82 17.35 4.08 -6.88
N LYS A 83 17.52 2.82 -7.32
CA LYS A 83 18.35 2.44 -8.46
C LYS A 83 17.51 2.21 -9.71
#